data_AF-A0A0F9SS98-F1
#
_entry.id   AF-A0A0F9SS98-F1
#
_cell.length_a   1.000
_cell.length_b   1.000
_cell.length_c   1.000
_cell.angle_alpha   90.00
_cell.angle_beta   90.00
_cell.angle_gamma   90.00
#
_symmetry.space_group_name_H-M   'P 1'
#
loop_
_entity.id
_entity.type
_entity.pdbx_description
1 polymer ?
#
loop_
_entity_poly.entity_id
_entity_poly.type
_entity_poly.pdbx_seq_one_letter_code
_entity_poly.pdbx_strand_id
1 'polypeptide(L)'
;MNATEFLETIFSDAINDTNKLSIFNLPSRASRRFVSIPEGVIYIKAQPDTENVYFGLSLVKGNPSGRGKLEDTSAIGCLWADIDIANSEHKKGNLPPDIETARKLLSKIPLKPSIIASTGGGLHPYWVFKEPWIFETSADRIAAATLSRRLAGTLRNIAAEYGYDLDNVGALTQILRPPGTLNIKYSPPIEVMIIESNGLRYVPDDFEDILLDDKLCQVSQAVEVGDIVLRAGAEPPGLKLHALLENDKKFAESWNRKRKDLIDQTASTYCLSIATIAATTGWADQEIANLIIAWRELHNDNPTKALRWDWIRRTICKARTGPPVQDMEKLFSVIEELEDNPNNREFILKQLSKRLGITVTRFVQHGTENGEFSIELIDKKGHSNVVRLGTIADVWRGATFAQRIAEITHYVIDPEIKPKEWVKIKGCLFRIVDGIENPEVTSVSRANRWIESYLQDHPCWQGDWHEGAYHDEPFNKDGKLWFNWEKLWEDMQIKGNKRTSDAELCECLRLAGFTKTEKSQVWFEGQNHSRRRYWLGSSPVKGNKKEKKVFTQLHAEPD
;
A
#
# COMPACT_ATOMS: atom_id res chain seq x y z
N MET A 1 -16.36 -15.15 -40.55
CA MET A 1 -16.74 -15.33 -39.14
C MET A 1 -18.02 -14.55 -38.87
N ASN A 2 -19.09 -15.21 -38.43
CA ASN A 2 -20.38 -14.57 -38.12
C ASN A 2 -20.45 -14.11 -36.64
N ALA A 3 -21.54 -13.45 -36.23
CA ALA A 3 -21.72 -12.94 -34.86
C ALA A 3 -21.66 -14.01 -33.76
N THR A 4 -22.19 -15.21 -34.02
CA THR A 4 -22.14 -16.33 -33.08
C THR A 4 -20.70 -16.78 -32.86
N GLU A 5 -20.01 -17.13 -33.94
CA GLU A 5 -18.61 -17.57 -33.91
C GLU A 5 -17.70 -16.52 -33.27
N PHE A 6 -17.96 -15.24 -33.54
CA PHE A 6 -17.21 -14.11 -32.97
C PHE A 6 -17.37 -14.02 -31.44
N LEU A 7 -18.60 -14.05 -30.95
CA LEU A 7 -18.87 -13.97 -29.50
C LEU A 7 -18.41 -15.23 -28.77
N GLU A 8 -18.57 -16.41 -29.36
CA GLU A 8 -18.04 -17.67 -28.83
C GLU A 8 -16.51 -17.64 -28.77
N THR A 9 -15.87 -17.08 -29.80
CA THR A 9 -14.41 -16.95 -29.83
C THR A 9 -13.92 -16.05 -28.69
N ILE A 10 -14.61 -14.97 -28.37
CA ILE A 10 -14.18 -14.00 -27.33
C ILE A 10 -14.54 -14.48 -25.93
N PHE A 11 -15.80 -14.85 -25.70
CA PHE A 11 -16.31 -15.09 -24.35
C PHE A 11 -16.48 -16.56 -24.01
N SER A 12 -16.49 -17.46 -24.99
CA SER A 12 -16.69 -18.90 -24.78
C SER A 12 -17.86 -19.15 -23.80
N ASP A 13 -17.59 -19.93 -22.76
CA ASP A 13 -18.44 -20.35 -21.65
C ASP A 13 -18.45 -19.38 -20.46
N ALA A 14 -17.78 -18.23 -20.55
CA ALA A 14 -17.78 -17.23 -19.48
C ALA A 14 -19.11 -16.49 -19.33
N ILE A 15 -19.99 -16.53 -20.33
CA ILE A 15 -21.33 -15.95 -20.26
C ILE A 15 -22.26 -16.90 -19.49
N ASN A 16 -22.85 -16.40 -18.40
CA ASN A 16 -23.75 -17.15 -17.52
C ASN A 16 -24.66 -16.18 -16.71
N ASP A 17 -25.41 -16.71 -15.74
CA ASP A 17 -26.33 -15.93 -14.89
C ASP A 17 -25.66 -14.77 -14.13
N THR A 18 -24.36 -14.90 -13.84
CA THR A 18 -23.56 -13.89 -13.14
C THR A 18 -22.83 -12.96 -14.11
N ASN A 19 -22.32 -13.49 -15.22
CA ASN A 19 -21.51 -12.76 -16.19
C ASN A 19 -22.29 -12.55 -17.49
N LYS A 20 -22.93 -11.38 -17.64
CA LYS A 20 -23.89 -11.15 -18.72
C LYS A 20 -23.28 -10.36 -19.87
N LEU A 21 -23.59 -10.78 -21.09
CA LEU A 21 -23.28 -10.04 -22.32
C LEU A 21 -24.22 -8.84 -22.44
N SER A 22 -23.69 -7.66 -22.72
CA SER A 22 -24.49 -6.44 -22.90
C SER A 22 -24.57 -6.02 -24.37
N ILE A 23 -25.78 -5.78 -24.87
CA ILE A 23 -26.04 -5.22 -26.22
C ILE A 23 -26.70 -3.85 -26.08
N PHE A 24 -26.28 -2.90 -26.92
CA PHE A 24 -26.69 -1.49 -26.91
C PHE A 24 -27.15 -1.04 -28.29
N ASN A 25 -28.15 -0.17 -28.31
CA ASN A 25 -28.74 0.37 -29.53
C ASN A 25 -28.73 1.90 -29.51
N LEU A 26 -28.49 2.52 -30.67
CA LEU A 26 -28.68 3.95 -30.90
C LEU A 26 -29.41 4.17 -32.23
N PRO A 27 -30.44 5.06 -32.28
CA PRO A 27 -30.73 6.11 -31.31
C PRO A 27 -31.67 5.72 -30.16
N SER A 28 -32.29 4.54 -30.16
CA SER A 28 -33.25 4.13 -29.12
C SER A 28 -32.69 4.15 -27.69
N ARG A 29 -31.36 4.09 -27.53
CA ARG A 29 -30.65 3.94 -26.24
C ARG A 29 -31.08 2.67 -25.49
N ALA A 30 -31.65 1.70 -26.20
CA ALA A 30 -31.99 0.41 -25.60
C ALA A 30 -30.71 -0.30 -25.17
N SER A 31 -30.79 -0.98 -24.03
CA SER A 31 -29.68 -1.72 -23.46
C SER A 31 -30.23 -3.00 -22.85
N ARG A 32 -29.76 -4.15 -23.34
CA ARG A 32 -30.20 -5.47 -22.87
C ARG A 32 -29.01 -6.33 -22.45
N ARG A 33 -29.28 -7.29 -21.55
CA ARG A 33 -28.28 -8.20 -21.00
C ARG A 33 -28.71 -9.64 -21.25
N PHE A 34 -27.76 -10.48 -21.62
CA PHE A 34 -28.01 -11.88 -22.01
C PHE A 34 -27.10 -12.80 -21.21
N VAL A 35 -27.68 -13.93 -20.79
CA VAL A 35 -26.99 -15.01 -20.06
C VAL A 35 -26.56 -16.14 -21.01
N SER A 36 -26.79 -15.98 -22.32
CA SER A 36 -26.35 -16.90 -23.35
C SER A 36 -26.01 -16.17 -24.65
N ILE A 37 -25.04 -16.69 -25.40
CA ILE A 37 -24.65 -16.14 -26.72
C ILE A 37 -25.81 -16.26 -27.74
N PRO A 38 -26.52 -17.40 -27.86
CA PRO A 38 -27.60 -17.53 -28.83
C PRO A 38 -28.69 -16.47 -28.68
N GLU A 39 -29.14 -16.18 -27.45
CA GLU A 39 -30.15 -15.14 -27.21
C GLU A 39 -29.65 -13.75 -27.58
N GLY A 40 -28.39 -13.44 -27.24
CA GLY A 40 -27.76 -12.17 -27.62
C GLY A 40 -27.67 -11.99 -29.13
N VAL A 41 -27.31 -13.05 -29.86
CA VAL A 41 -27.23 -13.03 -31.33
C VAL A 41 -28.61 -12.90 -31.97
N ILE A 42 -29.63 -13.60 -31.45
CA ILE A 42 -31.02 -13.44 -31.90
C ILE A 42 -31.44 -11.99 -31.74
N TYR A 43 -31.14 -11.37 -30.59
CA TYR A 43 -31.44 -9.96 -30.37
C TYR A 43 -30.69 -9.04 -31.35
N ILE A 44 -29.39 -9.25 -31.57
CA ILE A 44 -28.58 -8.47 -32.53
C ILE A 44 -29.20 -8.52 -33.93
N LYS A 45 -29.56 -9.71 -34.42
CA LYS A 45 -30.12 -9.92 -35.77
C LYS A 45 -31.53 -9.36 -35.94
N ALA A 46 -32.28 -9.23 -34.85
CA ALA A 46 -33.65 -8.70 -34.87
C ALA A 46 -33.70 -7.16 -34.86
N GLN A 47 -32.56 -6.47 -34.77
CA GLN A 47 -32.54 -5.01 -34.76
C GLN A 47 -32.86 -4.44 -36.15
N PRO A 48 -33.67 -3.38 -36.23
CA PRO A 48 -33.98 -2.75 -37.52
C PRO A 48 -32.76 -2.02 -38.08
N ASP A 49 -32.73 -1.85 -39.41
CA ASP A 49 -31.69 -1.11 -40.16
C ASP A 49 -31.66 0.40 -39.85
N THR A 50 -32.43 0.86 -38.87
CA THR A 50 -32.43 2.23 -38.33
C THR A 50 -31.68 2.35 -37.00
N GLU A 51 -31.11 1.26 -36.48
CA GLU A 51 -30.36 1.24 -35.23
C GLU A 51 -28.89 0.85 -35.46
N ASN A 52 -27.97 1.62 -34.88
CA ASN A 52 -26.60 1.16 -34.66
C ASN A 52 -26.59 0.19 -33.48
N VAL A 53 -26.02 -0.99 -33.68
CA VAL A 53 -25.91 -2.03 -32.66
C VAL A 53 -24.47 -2.11 -32.15
N TYR A 54 -24.31 -2.22 -30.84
CA TYR A 54 -23.01 -2.38 -30.17
C TYR A 54 -23.08 -3.47 -29.12
N PHE A 55 -21.94 -4.09 -28.80
CA PHE A 55 -21.80 -5.00 -27.67
C PHE A 55 -20.75 -4.47 -26.67
N GLY A 56 -20.91 -4.81 -25.41
CA GLY A 56 -19.93 -4.52 -24.36
C GLY A 56 -18.72 -5.45 -24.45
N LEU A 57 -17.52 -4.87 -24.36
CA LEU A 57 -16.26 -5.65 -24.41
C LEU A 57 -15.97 -6.38 -23.10
N SER A 58 -16.60 -5.95 -22.01
CA SER A 58 -16.66 -6.70 -20.76
C SER A 58 -18.03 -7.31 -20.55
N LEU A 59 -18.04 -8.50 -19.92
CA LEU A 59 -19.23 -9.02 -19.27
C LEU A 59 -19.52 -8.21 -18.01
N VAL A 60 -20.78 -8.16 -17.58
CA VAL A 60 -21.21 -7.39 -16.40
C VAL A 60 -21.98 -8.25 -15.40
N LYS A 61 -21.87 -7.91 -14.11
CA LYS A 61 -22.71 -8.46 -13.03
C LYS A 61 -24.00 -7.65 -12.90
N GLY A 62 -25.09 -8.32 -12.52
CA GLY A 62 -26.36 -7.66 -12.21
C GLY A 62 -27.06 -7.10 -13.45
N ASN A 63 -27.64 -5.90 -13.33
CA ASN A 63 -28.34 -5.17 -14.40
C ASN A 63 -28.07 -3.66 -14.27
N PRO A 64 -26.82 -3.20 -14.44
CA PRO A 64 -26.48 -1.79 -14.29
C PRO A 64 -27.16 -0.93 -15.37
N SER A 65 -27.39 0.34 -15.05
CA SER A 65 -27.96 1.30 -16.01
C SER A 65 -26.94 1.68 -17.09
N GLY A 66 -27.42 1.90 -18.31
CA GLY A 66 -26.55 2.22 -19.44
C GLY A 66 -25.46 1.17 -19.65
N ARG A 67 -24.22 1.61 -19.89
CA ARG A 67 -23.04 0.75 -20.12
C ARG A 67 -22.47 0.10 -18.85
N GLY A 68 -22.98 0.49 -17.67
CA GLY A 68 -22.36 0.17 -16.39
C GLY A 68 -21.08 0.97 -16.14
N LYS A 69 -20.54 0.80 -14.93
CA LYS A 69 -19.28 1.35 -14.44
C LYS A 69 -18.23 0.24 -14.39
N LEU A 70 -16.98 0.61 -14.12
CA LEU A 70 -15.90 -0.35 -13.89
C LEU A 70 -16.32 -1.39 -12.83
N GLU A 71 -16.94 -0.96 -11.74
CA GLU A 71 -17.47 -1.80 -10.64
C GLU A 71 -18.55 -2.81 -11.04
N ASP A 72 -19.14 -2.67 -12.22
CA ASP A 72 -20.10 -3.65 -12.75
C ASP A 72 -19.45 -4.70 -13.64
N THR A 73 -18.23 -4.46 -14.16
CA THR A 73 -17.52 -5.39 -15.05
C THR A 73 -17.10 -6.67 -14.32
N SER A 74 -17.25 -7.81 -14.98
CA SER A 74 -17.12 -9.13 -14.38
C SER A 74 -16.11 -10.04 -15.06
N ALA A 75 -15.89 -9.85 -16.37
CA ALA A 75 -14.86 -10.55 -17.12
C ALA A 75 -14.56 -9.83 -18.43
N ILE A 76 -13.37 -10.08 -19.01
CA ILE A 76 -13.04 -9.72 -20.40
C ILE A 76 -12.53 -10.95 -21.16
N GLY A 77 -12.93 -11.09 -22.43
CA GLY A 77 -12.48 -12.19 -23.29
C GLY A 77 -11.28 -11.86 -24.18
N CYS A 78 -10.97 -10.57 -24.33
CA CYS A 78 -9.92 -10.07 -25.20
C CYS A 78 -9.46 -8.68 -24.78
N LEU A 79 -8.34 -8.23 -25.32
CA LEU A 79 -8.03 -6.80 -25.46
C LEU A 79 -8.47 -6.30 -26.84
N TRP A 80 -8.62 -5.00 -26.99
CA TRP A 80 -9.16 -4.38 -28.20
C TRP A 80 -8.51 -3.03 -28.50
N ALA A 81 -8.73 -2.54 -29.72
CA ALA A 81 -8.56 -1.13 -30.06
C ALA A 81 -9.67 -0.68 -31.02
N ASP A 82 -9.72 0.63 -31.27
CA ASP A 82 -10.62 1.27 -32.22
C ASP A 82 -9.77 2.24 -33.04
N ILE A 83 -9.54 1.89 -34.31
CA ILE A 83 -8.68 2.65 -35.21
C ILE A 83 -9.55 3.25 -36.30
N ASP A 84 -10.01 4.46 -36.05
CA ASP A 84 -10.72 5.28 -37.04
C ASP A 84 -9.80 5.67 -38.19
N ILE A 85 -10.35 5.72 -39.40
CA ILE A 85 -9.68 6.28 -40.58
C ILE A 85 -10.28 7.66 -40.91
N ALA A 86 -9.49 8.51 -41.56
CA ALA A 86 -9.94 9.81 -42.02
C ALA A 86 -11.07 9.64 -43.05
N ASN A 87 -12.24 10.20 -42.76
CA ASN A 87 -13.36 10.26 -43.67
C ASN A 87 -14.27 11.46 -43.34
N SER A 88 -15.36 11.63 -44.09
CA SER A 88 -16.29 12.76 -43.91
C SER A 88 -17.01 12.76 -42.54
N GLU A 89 -17.11 11.61 -41.87
CA GLU A 89 -17.80 11.44 -40.59
C GLU A 89 -16.90 11.67 -39.37
N HIS A 90 -15.57 11.51 -39.51
CA HIS A 90 -14.60 11.79 -38.45
C HIS A 90 -14.01 13.20 -38.58
N LYS A 91 -14.53 14.15 -37.78
CA LYS A 91 -14.03 15.55 -37.73
C LYS A 91 -12.66 15.71 -37.06
N LYS A 92 -12.09 14.63 -36.52
CA LYS A 92 -10.79 14.64 -35.85
C LYS A 92 -9.68 14.72 -36.91
N GLY A 93 -8.78 15.69 -36.78
CA GLY A 93 -7.59 15.78 -37.62
C GLY A 93 -6.58 14.67 -37.30
N ASN A 94 -5.66 14.41 -38.23
CA ASN A 94 -4.53 13.47 -38.05
C ASN A 94 -4.96 12.01 -37.80
N LEU A 95 -6.00 11.54 -38.49
CA LEU A 95 -6.32 10.11 -38.55
C LEU A 95 -5.58 9.43 -39.72
N PRO A 96 -5.33 8.10 -39.64
CA PRO A 96 -4.85 7.32 -40.77
C PRO A 96 -5.73 7.55 -42.01
N PRO A 97 -5.18 7.81 -43.20
CA PRO A 97 -5.96 8.16 -44.39
C PRO A 97 -6.79 6.99 -44.96
N ASP A 98 -6.38 5.75 -44.68
CA ASP A 98 -7.00 4.55 -45.25
C ASP A 98 -6.79 3.30 -44.37
N ILE A 99 -7.49 2.21 -44.73
CA ILE A 99 -7.40 0.92 -44.05
C ILE A 99 -5.98 0.34 -44.12
N GLU A 100 -5.26 0.55 -45.22
CA GLU A 100 -3.91 0.00 -45.39
C GLU A 100 -2.95 0.63 -44.37
N THR A 101 -3.05 1.94 -44.15
CA THR A 101 -2.27 2.69 -43.17
C THR A 101 -2.65 2.27 -41.75
N ALA A 102 -3.93 2.08 -41.46
CA ALA A 102 -4.38 1.52 -40.19
C ALA A 102 -3.78 0.13 -39.92
N ARG A 103 -3.71 -0.75 -40.94
CA ARG A 103 -3.04 -2.06 -40.84
C ARG A 103 -1.53 -1.93 -40.65
N LYS A 104 -0.88 -0.97 -41.31
CA LYS A 104 0.55 -0.69 -41.12
C LYS A 104 0.84 -0.29 -39.68
N LEU A 105 0.00 0.55 -39.05
CA LEU A 105 0.13 0.88 -37.63
C LEU A 105 -0.04 -0.35 -36.75
N LEU A 106 -1.03 -1.20 -37.01
CA LEU A 106 -1.21 -2.47 -36.29
C LEU A 106 -0.02 -3.42 -36.45
N SER A 107 0.68 -3.40 -37.58
CA SER A 107 1.88 -4.24 -37.78
C SER A 107 3.08 -3.80 -36.94
N LYS A 108 3.05 -2.60 -36.35
CA LYS A 108 4.14 -2.08 -35.50
C LYS A 108 4.08 -2.61 -34.07
N ILE A 109 2.91 -3.06 -33.60
CA ILE A 109 2.85 -3.80 -32.34
C ILE A 109 3.26 -5.27 -32.59
N PRO A 110 4.24 -5.83 -31.84
CA PRO A 110 4.71 -7.19 -32.06
C PRO A 110 3.65 -8.28 -31.93
N LEU A 111 2.58 -8.04 -31.15
CA LEU A 111 1.45 -8.97 -31.06
C LEU A 111 0.42 -8.65 -32.13
N LYS A 112 0.22 -9.61 -33.04
CA LYS A 112 -0.81 -9.51 -34.07
C LYS A 112 -2.21 -9.64 -33.45
N PRO A 113 -3.22 -8.86 -33.89
CA PRO A 113 -4.59 -9.12 -33.50
C PRO A 113 -5.04 -10.53 -33.91
N SER A 114 -5.82 -11.19 -33.06
CA SER A 114 -6.44 -12.49 -33.35
C SER A 114 -7.57 -12.37 -34.38
N ILE A 115 -8.30 -11.25 -34.32
CA ILE A 115 -9.43 -10.92 -35.18
C ILE A 115 -9.32 -9.43 -35.56
N ILE A 116 -9.65 -9.09 -36.80
CA ILE A 116 -9.81 -7.70 -37.24
C ILE A 116 -11.17 -7.57 -37.92
N ALA A 117 -12.00 -6.64 -37.41
CA ALA A 117 -13.25 -6.25 -38.04
C ALA A 117 -13.11 -4.90 -38.77
N SER A 118 -13.62 -4.80 -39.99
CA SER A 118 -13.85 -3.53 -40.68
C SER A 118 -15.25 -3.04 -40.38
N THR A 119 -15.39 -1.76 -40.03
CA THR A 119 -16.67 -1.19 -39.57
C THR A 119 -17.21 -0.12 -40.49
N GLY A 120 -16.58 0.09 -41.65
CA GLY A 120 -16.81 1.21 -42.55
C GLY A 120 -16.14 2.52 -42.11
N GLY A 121 -16.00 2.76 -40.81
CA GLY A 121 -15.28 3.94 -40.27
C GLY A 121 -13.83 3.69 -39.86
N GLY A 122 -13.40 2.43 -39.84
CA GLY A 122 -12.09 2.05 -39.34
C GLY A 122 -11.95 0.55 -39.11
N LEU A 123 -11.04 0.20 -38.22
CA LEU A 123 -10.74 -1.17 -37.82
C LEU A 123 -10.95 -1.37 -36.32
N HIS A 124 -11.63 -2.47 -35.95
CA HIS A 124 -11.64 -3.00 -34.59
C HIS A 124 -10.76 -4.26 -34.53
N PRO A 125 -9.49 -4.16 -34.10
CA PRO A 125 -8.67 -5.31 -33.76
C PRO A 125 -9.03 -5.88 -32.38
N TYR A 126 -8.96 -7.21 -32.26
CA TYR A 126 -9.17 -7.95 -31.01
C TYR A 126 -8.02 -8.92 -30.79
N TRP A 127 -7.40 -8.88 -29.61
CA TRP A 127 -6.42 -9.87 -29.17
C TRP A 127 -7.09 -10.79 -28.15
N VAL A 128 -7.47 -11.97 -28.59
CA VAL A 128 -8.35 -12.84 -27.82
C VAL A 128 -7.54 -13.68 -26.84
N PHE A 129 -8.04 -13.83 -25.61
CA PHE A 129 -7.35 -14.62 -24.60
C PHE A 129 -7.54 -16.13 -24.82
N LYS A 130 -6.62 -16.92 -24.24
CA LYS A 130 -6.74 -18.39 -24.16
C LYS A 130 -7.99 -18.78 -23.37
N GLU A 131 -8.22 -18.07 -22.27
CA GLU A 131 -9.39 -18.20 -21.40
C GLU A 131 -9.88 -16.79 -21.05
N PRO A 132 -11.20 -16.54 -21.00
CA PRO A 132 -11.72 -15.25 -20.54
C PRO A 132 -11.23 -14.95 -19.12
N TRP A 133 -10.75 -13.72 -18.91
CA TRP A 133 -10.28 -13.28 -17.61
C TRP A 133 -11.48 -12.90 -16.74
N ILE A 134 -11.92 -13.83 -15.90
CA ILE A 134 -13.00 -13.62 -14.92
C ILE A 134 -12.44 -12.90 -13.70
N PHE A 135 -13.11 -11.83 -13.25
CA PHE A 135 -12.68 -11.01 -12.13
C PHE A 135 -13.27 -11.55 -10.82
N GLU A 136 -12.45 -12.25 -10.06
CA GLU A 136 -12.80 -12.73 -8.71
C GLU A 136 -12.67 -11.59 -7.69
N THR A 137 -11.68 -10.73 -7.87
CA THR A 137 -11.37 -9.62 -6.98
C THR A 137 -11.43 -8.26 -7.68
N SER A 138 -11.44 -7.18 -6.89
CA SER A 138 -11.25 -5.83 -7.43
C SER A 138 -9.84 -5.63 -7.99
N ALA A 139 -8.84 -6.37 -7.51
CA ALA A 139 -7.47 -6.30 -8.01
C ALA A 139 -7.35 -6.84 -9.44
N ASP A 140 -7.99 -7.99 -9.75
CA ASP A 140 -8.00 -8.57 -11.10
C ASP A 140 -8.57 -7.58 -12.12
N ARG A 141 -9.65 -6.92 -11.73
CA ARG A 141 -10.32 -5.90 -12.54
C ARG A 141 -9.46 -4.66 -12.77
N ILE A 142 -8.77 -4.19 -11.74
CA ILE A 142 -7.84 -3.06 -11.85
C ILE A 142 -6.66 -3.45 -12.75
N ALA A 143 -6.15 -4.69 -12.64
CA ALA A 143 -5.09 -5.21 -13.50
C ALA A 143 -5.54 -5.26 -14.97
N ALA A 144 -6.71 -5.84 -15.25
CA ALA A 144 -7.30 -5.88 -16.59
C ALA A 144 -7.54 -4.48 -17.18
N ALA A 145 -8.08 -3.55 -16.37
CA ALA A 145 -8.27 -2.16 -16.78
C ALA A 145 -6.95 -1.45 -17.08
N THR A 146 -5.90 -1.75 -16.32
CA THR A 146 -4.56 -1.19 -16.54
C THR A 146 -3.95 -1.77 -17.81
N LEU A 147 -4.08 -3.07 -18.05
CA LEU A 147 -3.58 -3.72 -19.25
C LEU A 147 -4.24 -3.17 -20.52
N SER A 148 -5.57 -3.03 -20.52
CA SER A 148 -6.32 -2.45 -21.65
C SER A 148 -5.93 -0.99 -21.92
N ARG A 149 -5.79 -0.17 -20.87
CA ARG A 149 -5.30 1.22 -21.02
C ARG A 149 -3.87 1.29 -21.57
N ARG A 150 -2.97 0.40 -21.11
CA ARG A 150 -1.59 0.34 -21.62
C ARG A 150 -1.54 -0.06 -23.08
N LEU A 151 -2.41 -0.96 -23.54
CA LEU A 151 -2.50 -1.32 -24.96
C LEU A 151 -2.96 -0.12 -25.80
N ALA A 152 -4.04 0.55 -25.38
CA ALA A 152 -4.53 1.75 -26.05
C ALA A 152 -3.45 2.86 -26.09
N GLY A 153 -2.77 3.11 -24.97
CA GLY A 153 -1.69 4.10 -24.90
C GLY A 153 -0.49 3.76 -25.80
N THR A 154 -0.12 2.48 -25.88
CA THR A 154 0.96 2.01 -26.77
C THR A 154 0.62 2.23 -28.23
N LEU A 155 -0.60 1.87 -28.65
CA LEU A 155 -1.04 2.08 -30.03
C LEU A 155 -1.13 3.57 -30.38
N ARG A 156 -1.55 4.42 -29.44
CA ARG A 156 -1.54 5.88 -29.61
C ARG A 156 -0.12 6.42 -29.77
N ASN A 157 0.84 5.96 -28.97
CA ASN A 157 2.23 6.38 -29.10
C ASN A 157 2.82 5.96 -30.45
N ILE A 158 2.59 4.70 -30.85
CA ILE A 158 2.98 4.21 -32.18
C ILE A 158 2.37 5.12 -33.25
N ALA A 159 1.07 5.41 -33.20
CA ALA A 159 0.42 6.27 -34.18
C ALA A 159 1.01 7.69 -34.23
N ALA A 160 1.34 8.25 -33.06
CA ALA A 160 1.93 9.58 -32.94
C ALA A 160 3.30 9.69 -33.63
N GLU A 161 4.12 8.62 -33.60
CA GLU A 161 5.39 8.57 -34.34
C GLU A 161 5.22 8.72 -35.86
N TYR A 162 4.03 8.39 -36.38
CA TYR A 162 3.67 8.55 -37.80
C TYR A 162 2.74 9.75 -38.04
N GLY A 163 2.60 10.64 -37.05
CA GLY A 163 1.81 11.86 -37.15
C GLY A 163 0.29 11.66 -37.01
N TYR A 164 -0.14 10.51 -36.46
CA TYR A 164 -1.56 10.21 -36.25
C TYR A 164 -1.97 10.24 -34.77
N ASP A 165 -3.24 10.57 -34.48
CA ASP A 165 -3.80 10.57 -33.11
C ASP A 165 -5.02 9.65 -33.01
N LEU A 166 -4.79 8.44 -32.48
CA LEU A 166 -5.86 7.47 -32.23
C LEU A 166 -6.62 7.77 -30.94
N ASP A 167 -7.86 7.29 -30.86
CA ASP A 167 -8.69 7.46 -29.67
C ASP A 167 -8.25 6.57 -28.51
N ASN A 168 -8.44 7.07 -27.28
CA ASN A 168 -8.14 6.31 -26.07
C ASN A 168 -9.34 5.44 -25.68
N VAL A 169 -9.36 4.20 -26.16
CA VAL A 169 -10.48 3.26 -25.98
C VAL A 169 -10.21 2.14 -24.97
N GLY A 170 -9.24 2.28 -24.07
CA GLY A 170 -8.84 1.23 -23.12
C GLY A 170 -9.75 1.04 -21.89
N ALA A 171 -10.93 1.69 -21.84
CA ALA A 171 -11.85 1.56 -20.71
C ALA A 171 -12.63 0.24 -20.77
N LEU A 172 -12.73 -0.51 -19.66
CA LEU A 172 -13.45 -1.79 -19.66
C LEU A 172 -14.94 -1.70 -20.00
N THR A 173 -15.53 -0.51 -19.88
CA THR A 173 -16.94 -0.23 -20.26
C THR A 173 -17.09 0.17 -21.74
N GLN A 174 -16.03 0.03 -22.54
CA GLN A 174 -16.04 0.33 -23.97
C GLN A 174 -17.02 -0.61 -24.71
N ILE A 175 -17.70 -0.05 -25.71
CA ILE A 175 -18.61 -0.78 -26.58
C ILE A 175 -18.11 -0.68 -28.02
N LEU A 176 -18.20 -1.77 -28.77
CA LEU A 176 -17.84 -1.83 -30.19
C LEU A 176 -18.97 -2.51 -30.98
N ARG A 177 -18.91 -2.42 -32.30
CA ARG A 177 -19.93 -3.02 -33.18
C ARG A 177 -19.67 -4.51 -33.35
N PRO A 178 -20.69 -5.38 -33.20
CA PRO A 178 -20.56 -6.79 -33.53
C PRO A 178 -20.64 -7.00 -35.06
N PRO A 179 -19.98 -8.03 -35.60
CA PRO A 179 -20.02 -8.33 -37.03
C PRO A 179 -21.42 -8.74 -37.50
N GLY A 180 -21.73 -8.46 -38.77
CA GLY A 180 -23.04 -8.68 -39.38
C GLY A 180 -24.09 -7.62 -39.02
N THR A 181 -23.67 -6.48 -38.46
CA THR A 181 -24.55 -5.32 -38.20
C THR A 181 -24.23 -4.17 -39.14
N LEU A 182 -25.16 -3.24 -39.32
CA LEU A 182 -24.98 -2.08 -40.19
C LEU A 182 -24.48 -0.86 -39.39
N ASN A 183 -23.45 -0.20 -39.91
CA ASN A 183 -23.02 1.12 -39.48
C ASN A 183 -23.76 2.18 -40.30
N ILE A 184 -24.91 2.61 -39.77
CA ILE A 184 -25.84 3.54 -40.44
C ILE A 184 -25.41 5.01 -40.36
N LYS A 185 -24.20 5.28 -39.86
CA LYS A 185 -23.57 6.61 -39.96
C LYS A 185 -23.24 6.98 -41.41
N TYR A 186 -23.13 5.98 -42.29
CA TYR A 186 -22.79 6.16 -43.69
C TYR A 186 -24.02 5.96 -44.57
N SER A 187 -23.98 6.57 -45.76
CA SER A 187 -25.00 6.40 -46.79
C SER A 187 -24.34 5.99 -48.12
N PRO A 188 -24.56 4.76 -48.61
CA PRO A 188 -25.36 3.70 -47.97
C PRO A 188 -24.72 3.19 -46.67
N PRO A 189 -25.51 2.58 -45.74
CA PRO A 189 -24.96 1.94 -44.55
C PRO A 189 -23.91 0.89 -44.89
N ILE A 190 -22.86 0.82 -44.07
CA ILE A 190 -21.76 -0.12 -44.29
C ILE A 190 -21.87 -1.29 -43.32
N GLU A 191 -21.80 -2.51 -43.84
CA GLU A 191 -21.80 -3.73 -43.02
C GLU A 191 -20.49 -3.88 -42.24
N VAL A 192 -20.59 -4.28 -40.97
CA VAL A 192 -19.45 -4.61 -40.11
C VAL A 192 -19.01 -6.04 -40.40
N MET A 193 -17.79 -6.20 -40.93
CA MET A 193 -17.29 -7.47 -41.45
C MET A 193 -16.00 -7.89 -40.77
N ILE A 194 -15.87 -9.17 -40.42
CA ILE A 194 -14.56 -9.73 -40.02
C ILE A 194 -13.72 -9.89 -41.29
N ILE A 195 -12.61 -9.15 -41.36
CA ILE A 195 -11.69 -9.15 -42.52
C ILE A 195 -10.44 -10.00 -42.28
N GLU A 196 -10.14 -10.34 -41.03
CA GLU A 196 -9.03 -11.24 -40.67
C GLU A 196 -9.38 -12.02 -39.40
N SER A 197 -9.05 -13.32 -39.38
CA SER A 197 -9.06 -14.17 -38.19
C SER A 197 -8.01 -15.25 -38.34
N ASN A 198 -7.14 -15.41 -37.34
CA ASN A 198 -5.95 -16.27 -37.42
C ASN A 198 -5.82 -17.28 -36.25
N GLY A 199 -6.80 -17.33 -35.36
CA GLY A 199 -6.85 -18.30 -34.25
C GLY A 199 -5.82 -18.06 -33.13
N LEU A 200 -4.99 -17.01 -33.20
CA LEU A 200 -4.02 -16.69 -32.16
C LEU A 200 -4.73 -16.37 -30.84
N ARG A 201 -4.19 -16.90 -29.73
CA ARG A 201 -4.73 -16.74 -28.39
C ARG A 201 -3.63 -16.34 -27.42
N TYR A 202 -3.95 -15.41 -26.54
CA TYR A 202 -2.97 -14.78 -25.64
C TYR A 202 -3.29 -15.03 -24.16
N VAL A 203 -2.29 -14.92 -23.31
CA VAL A 203 -2.47 -14.70 -21.87
C VAL A 203 -2.16 -13.23 -21.55
N PRO A 204 -2.70 -12.63 -20.48
CA PRO A 204 -2.40 -11.25 -20.10
C PRO A 204 -0.89 -10.92 -20.07
N ASP A 205 -0.08 -11.87 -19.61
CA ASP A 205 1.37 -11.76 -19.50
C ASP A 205 2.08 -11.57 -20.87
N ASP A 206 1.47 -12.02 -21.98
CA ASP A 206 2.06 -11.86 -23.31
C ASP A 206 2.24 -10.38 -23.70
N PHE A 207 1.43 -9.49 -23.12
CA PHE A 207 1.41 -8.06 -23.42
C PHE A 207 2.35 -7.25 -22.52
N GLU A 208 2.70 -7.76 -21.33
CA GLU A 208 3.43 -7.02 -20.28
C GLU A 208 4.79 -6.48 -20.74
N ASP A 209 5.44 -7.20 -21.67
CA ASP A 209 6.77 -6.91 -22.21
C ASP A 209 6.77 -6.06 -23.49
N ILE A 210 5.59 -5.65 -23.97
CA ILE A 210 5.38 -4.95 -25.25
C ILE A 210 4.70 -3.60 -25.05
N LEU A 211 3.88 -3.49 -24.00
CA LEU A 211 3.10 -2.28 -23.74
C LEU A 211 3.87 -1.27 -22.90
N LEU A 212 3.73 0.01 -23.26
CA LEU A 212 4.22 1.15 -22.50
C LEU A 212 3.73 1.10 -21.04
N ASP A 213 4.52 1.69 -20.14
CA ASP A 213 4.11 1.88 -18.75
C ASP A 213 2.87 2.78 -18.70
N ASP A 214 1.96 2.49 -17.77
CA ASP A 214 0.73 3.25 -17.59
C ASP A 214 1.00 4.74 -17.31
N LYS A 215 2.12 5.05 -16.64
CA LYS A 215 2.56 6.43 -16.39
C LYS A 215 2.99 7.16 -17.67
N LEU A 216 3.53 6.44 -18.64
CA LEU A 216 3.94 6.98 -19.95
C LEU A 216 2.75 7.09 -20.91
N CYS A 217 1.70 6.30 -20.70
CA CYS A 217 0.44 6.38 -21.46
C CYS A 217 -0.32 7.70 -21.22
N GLN A 218 0.09 8.52 -20.24
CA GLN A 218 -0.52 9.83 -19.94
C GLN A 218 0.30 11.05 -20.39
N VAL A 219 1.51 10.86 -20.95
CA VAL A 219 2.40 11.99 -21.26
C VAL A 219 2.81 11.97 -22.72
N SER A 220 2.15 12.83 -23.51
CA SER A 220 2.67 13.28 -24.79
C SER A 220 3.84 14.22 -24.55
N GLN A 221 5.06 13.69 -24.44
CA GLN A 221 6.27 14.46 -24.69
C GLN A 221 7.48 13.55 -24.89
N ALA A 222 8.15 13.74 -26.02
CA ALA A 222 9.46 13.20 -26.31
C ALA A 222 10.43 13.54 -25.17
N VAL A 223 11.15 12.53 -24.69
CA VAL A 223 12.32 12.71 -23.83
C VAL A 223 13.50 12.13 -24.59
N GLU A 224 14.41 13.02 -25.00
CA GLU A 224 15.68 12.65 -25.61
C GLU A 224 16.53 11.78 -24.69
N VAL A 225 17.32 10.94 -25.37
CA VAL A 225 17.87 9.64 -25.01
C VAL A 225 19.32 9.79 -24.57
N GLY A 226 19.71 9.10 -23.50
CA GLY A 226 21.12 8.93 -23.09
C GLY A 226 21.79 7.74 -23.81
N ASP A 227 23.08 7.91 -24.08
CA ASP A 227 23.95 7.14 -25.00
C ASP A 227 24.31 5.69 -24.58
N ILE A 228 23.33 4.82 -24.30
CA ILE A 228 23.61 3.37 -24.12
C ILE A 228 23.66 2.66 -25.49
N VAL A 229 24.81 2.08 -25.82
CA VAL A 229 25.03 1.32 -27.07
C VAL A 229 24.90 -0.18 -26.78
N LEU A 230 23.94 -0.85 -27.41
CA LEU A 230 23.72 -2.30 -27.27
C LEU A 230 24.33 -3.03 -28.47
N ARG A 231 25.19 -4.03 -28.21
CA ARG A 231 25.83 -4.87 -29.23
C ARG A 231 25.76 -6.33 -28.81
N ALA A 232 25.44 -7.22 -29.74
CA ALA A 232 25.63 -8.66 -29.52
C ALA A 232 27.11 -8.95 -29.28
N GLY A 233 27.42 -9.87 -28.38
CA GLY A 233 28.79 -10.15 -27.94
C GLY A 233 29.42 -9.05 -27.08
N ALA A 234 28.63 -8.12 -26.53
CA ALA A 234 29.15 -7.12 -25.62
C ALA A 234 29.56 -7.77 -24.28
N GLU A 235 30.82 -7.56 -23.88
CA GLU A 235 31.34 -8.09 -22.63
C GLU A 235 31.38 -7.03 -21.51
N PRO A 236 31.12 -7.42 -20.26
CA PRO A 236 31.33 -6.56 -19.09
C PRO A 236 32.83 -6.34 -18.83
N PRO A 237 33.21 -5.32 -18.05
CA PRO A 237 34.60 -5.12 -17.62
C PRO A 237 35.12 -6.34 -16.84
N GLY A 238 36.04 -7.10 -17.43
CA GLY A 238 36.49 -8.40 -16.90
C GLY A 238 37.02 -8.35 -15.46
N LEU A 239 37.80 -7.32 -15.11
CA LEU A 239 38.30 -7.15 -13.73
C LEU A 239 37.17 -6.93 -12.72
N LYS A 240 36.16 -6.12 -13.06
CA LYS A 240 35.02 -5.87 -12.17
C LYS A 240 34.13 -7.11 -12.05
N LEU A 241 33.92 -7.83 -13.16
CA LEU A 241 33.17 -9.08 -13.17
C LEU A 241 33.84 -10.12 -12.27
N HIS A 242 35.14 -10.32 -12.43
CA HIS A 242 35.92 -11.25 -11.61
C HIS A 242 35.85 -10.88 -10.11
N ALA A 243 36.02 -9.60 -9.79
CA ALA A 243 35.90 -9.12 -8.42
C ALA A 243 34.53 -9.43 -7.80
N LEU A 244 33.42 -9.25 -8.53
CA LEU A 244 32.08 -9.60 -8.04
C LEU A 244 31.87 -11.11 -7.92
N LEU A 245 32.40 -11.90 -8.85
CA LEU A 245 32.31 -13.38 -8.79
C LEU A 245 33.04 -13.96 -7.57
N GLU A 246 34.18 -13.37 -7.19
CA GLU A 246 34.96 -13.83 -6.03
C GLU A 246 34.41 -13.34 -4.69
N ASN A 247 33.91 -12.10 -4.64
CA ASN A 247 33.61 -11.43 -3.37
C ASN A 247 32.11 -11.37 -3.02
N ASP A 248 31.20 -11.56 -3.99
CA ASP A 248 29.75 -11.55 -3.74
C ASP A 248 29.13 -12.91 -4.09
N LYS A 249 28.84 -13.70 -3.03
CA LYS A 249 28.22 -15.02 -3.16
C LYS A 249 26.88 -14.98 -3.92
N LYS A 250 26.05 -13.96 -3.69
CA LYS A 250 24.73 -13.83 -4.35
C LYS A 250 24.89 -13.45 -5.81
N PHE A 251 25.89 -12.64 -6.13
CA PHE A 251 26.25 -12.35 -7.51
C PHE A 251 26.72 -13.61 -8.22
N ALA A 252 27.65 -14.36 -7.63
CA ALA A 252 28.15 -15.61 -8.20
C ALA A 252 27.03 -16.65 -8.40
N GLU A 253 26.13 -16.79 -7.44
CA GLU A 253 24.97 -17.67 -7.57
C GLU A 253 23.99 -17.19 -8.64
N SER A 254 23.78 -15.87 -8.78
CA SER A 254 22.92 -15.30 -9.83
C SER A 254 23.56 -15.47 -11.22
N TRP A 255 24.86 -15.22 -11.31
CA TRP A 255 25.65 -15.40 -12.53
C TRP A 255 25.57 -16.83 -13.04
N ASN A 256 25.60 -17.82 -12.13
CA ASN A 256 25.60 -19.25 -12.48
C ASN A 256 24.22 -19.93 -12.43
N ARG A 257 23.12 -19.18 -12.30
CA ARG A 257 21.75 -19.74 -12.13
C ARG A 257 21.58 -20.72 -10.97
N LYS A 258 22.30 -20.48 -9.86
CA LYS A 258 22.27 -21.31 -8.64
C LYS A 258 21.54 -20.64 -7.48
N ARG A 259 21.02 -19.43 -7.67
CA ARG A 259 20.43 -18.62 -6.61
C ARG A 259 18.98 -19.02 -6.33
N LYS A 260 18.74 -19.60 -5.14
CA LYS A 260 17.43 -20.19 -4.78
C LYS A 260 16.48 -19.23 -4.05
N ASP A 261 16.98 -18.13 -3.49
CA ASP A 261 16.19 -17.13 -2.74
C ASP A 261 15.51 -16.08 -3.62
N LEU A 262 15.50 -16.28 -4.95
CA LEU A 262 14.79 -15.40 -5.89
C LEU A 262 13.30 -15.75 -5.92
N ILE A 263 12.45 -14.73 -6.05
CA ILE A 263 10.97 -14.84 -6.10
C ILE A 263 10.53 -15.82 -7.19
N ASP A 264 11.22 -15.79 -8.33
CA ASP A 264 11.07 -16.75 -9.41
C ASP A 264 12.43 -17.06 -10.02
N GLN A 265 12.48 -18.12 -10.82
CA GLN A 265 13.71 -18.62 -11.45
C GLN A 265 13.84 -18.17 -12.91
N THR A 266 13.22 -17.05 -13.28
CA THR A 266 13.22 -16.55 -14.66
C THR A 266 14.50 -15.80 -15.00
N ALA A 267 14.89 -15.82 -16.28
CA ALA A 267 16.06 -15.08 -16.78
C ALA A 267 16.00 -13.58 -16.47
N SER A 268 14.81 -12.98 -16.45
CA SER A 268 14.63 -11.55 -16.13
C SER A 268 14.95 -11.25 -14.66
N THR A 269 14.56 -12.15 -13.75
CA THR A 269 14.85 -12.03 -12.31
C THR A 269 16.35 -12.18 -12.03
N TYR A 270 17.02 -13.10 -12.71
CA TYR A 270 18.48 -13.21 -12.68
C TYR A 270 19.18 -11.97 -13.23
N CYS A 271 18.73 -11.44 -14.37
CA CYS A 271 19.27 -10.20 -14.95
C CYS A 271 19.12 -9.00 -14.00
N LEU A 272 17.96 -8.85 -13.36
CA LEU A 272 17.74 -7.79 -12.37
C LEU A 272 18.62 -7.98 -11.14
N SER A 273 18.82 -9.22 -10.69
CA SER A 273 19.69 -9.56 -9.55
C SER A 273 21.14 -9.13 -9.80
N ILE A 274 21.75 -9.57 -10.91
CA ILE A 274 23.13 -9.18 -11.26
C ILE A 274 23.26 -7.67 -11.52
N ALA A 275 22.25 -7.06 -12.15
CA ALA A 275 22.24 -5.62 -12.43
C ALA A 275 22.14 -4.79 -11.14
N THR A 276 21.34 -5.22 -10.17
CA THR A 276 21.20 -4.55 -8.86
C THR A 276 22.51 -4.58 -8.09
N ILE A 277 23.17 -5.74 -8.03
CA ILE A 277 24.45 -5.88 -7.33
C ILE A 277 25.55 -5.04 -8.03
N ALA A 278 25.64 -5.10 -9.35
CA ALA A 278 26.57 -4.27 -10.13
C ALA A 278 26.29 -2.75 -9.94
N ALA A 279 25.02 -2.35 -9.92
CA ALA A 279 24.63 -0.96 -9.66
C ALA A 279 25.06 -0.50 -8.25
N THR A 280 24.87 -1.33 -7.22
CA THR A 280 25.26 -1.01 -5.85
C THR A 280 26.78 -0.91 -5.65
N THR A 281 27.56 -1.56 -6.53
CA THR A 281 29.04 -1.50 -6.51
C THR A 281 29.59 -0.42 -7.45
N GLY A 282 28.74 0.48 -7.95
CA GLY A 282 29.16 1.67 -8.68
C GLY A 282 29.50 1.46 -10.15
N TRP A 283 29.08 0.34 -10.76
CA TRP A 283 29.23 0.15 -12.21
C TRP A 283 28.44 1.21 -12.98
N ALA A 284 28.93 1.63 -14.14
CA ALA A 284 28.21 2.56 -15.03
C ALA A 284 27.10 1.84 -15.80
N ASP A 285 26.09 2.58 -16.28
CA ASP A 285 24.92 1.99 -16.96
C ASP A 285 25.31 1.20 -18.22
N GLN A 286 26.30 1.66 -18.99
CA GLN A 286 26.83 0.92 -20.14
C GLN A 286 27.50 -0.41 -19.71
N GLU A 287 28.22 -0.44 -18.59
CA GLU A 287 28.88 -1.65 -18.10
C GLU A 287 27.84 -2.67 -17.60
N ILE A 288 26.76 -2.19 -16.97
CA ILE A 288 25.63 -3.03 -16.53
C ILE A 288 24.86 -3.55 -17.75
N ALA A 289 24.67 -2.74 -18.79
CA ALA A 289 24.07 -3.20 -20.04
C ALA A 289 24.87 -4.35 -20.67
N ASN A 290 26.19 -4.20 -20.78
CA ASN A 290 27.08 -5.25 -21.29
C ASN A 290 27.05 -6.50 -20.41
N LEU A 291 27.00 -6.34 -19.07
CA LEU A 291 26.88 -7.45 -18.13
C LEU A 291 25.62 -8.29 -18.39
N ILE A 292 24.48 -7.63 -18.61
CA ILE A 292 23.21 -8.29 -18.87
C ILE A 292 23.22 -9.00 -20.23
N ILE A 293 23.82 -8.39 -21.26
CA ILE A 293 24.00 -8.99 -22.58
C ILE A 293 24.83 -10.27 -22.47
N ALA A 294 26.03 -10.19 -21.90
CA ALA A 294 26.92 -11.33 -21.73
C ALA A 294 26.28 -12.46 -20.92
N TRP A 295 25.51 -12.12 -19.87
CA TRP A 295 24.81 -13.13 -19.07
C TRP A 295 23.75 -13.87 -19.89
N ARG A 296 22.91 -13.17 -20.66
CA ARG A 296 21.86 -13.82 -21.46
C ARG A 296 22.44 -14.65 -22.60
N GLU A 297 23.54 -14.21 -23.20
CA GLU A 297 24.28 -14.99 -24.20
C GLU A 297 24.89 -16.25 -23.58
N LEU A 298 25.55 -16.14 -22.42
CA LEU A 298 26.16 -17.26 -21.70
C LEU A 298 25.15 -18.38 -21.40
N HIS A 299 23.93 -18.02 -21.01
CA HIS A 299 22.88 -19.00 -20.66
C HIS A 299 21.92 -19.33 -21.80
N ASN A 300 22.12 -18.74 -22.99
CA ASN A 300 21.22 -18.89 -24.14
C ASN A 300 19.74 -18.53 -23.82
N ASP A 301 19.52 -17.58 -22.91
CA ASP A 301 18.20 -17.18 -22.42
C ASP A 301 17.69 -15.93 -23.15
N ASN A 302 17.16 -16.14 -24.35
CA ASN A 302 16.65 -15.08 -25.22
C ASN A 302 17.64 -13.89 -25.32
N PRO A 303 18.83 -14.09 -25.94
CA PRO A 303 19.87 -13.06 -26.01
C PRO A 303 19.39 -11.74 -26.62
N THR A 304 18.47 -11.80 -27.58
CA THR A 304 17.90 -10.61 -28.24
C THR A 304 17.08 -9.72 -27.29
N LYS A 305 16.58 -10.25 -26.16
CA LYS A 305 15.91 -9.45 -25.11
C LYS A 305 16.85 -8.40 -24.51
N ALA A 306 18.14 -8.70 -24.39
CA ALA A 306 19.17 -7.78 -23.88
C ALA A 306 19.55 -6.67 -24.89
N LEU A 307 19.20 -6.85 -26.16
CA LEU A 307 19.49 -5.89 -27.23
C LEU A 307 18.35 -4.88 -27.44
N ARG A 308 17.28 -4.96 -26.61
CA ARG A 308 16.18 -4.01 -26.59
C ARG A 308 16.47 -2.86 -25.64
N TRP A 309 16.59 -1.65 -26.19
CA TRP A 309 17.00 -0.45 -25.45
C TRP A 309 16.07 -0.11 -24.29
N ASP A 310 14.76 -0.22 -24.48
CA ASP A 310 13.72 0.02 -23.48
C ASP A 310 13.82 -0.97 -22.29
N TRP A 311 14.04 -2.25 -22.58
CA TRP A 311 14.13 -3.29 -21.55
C TRP A 311 15.40 -3.15 -20.72
N ILE A 312 16.55 -2.88 -21.36
CA ILE A 312 17.81 -2.62 -20.65
C ILE A 312 17.69 -1.38 -19.77
N ARG A 313 17.19 -0.27 -20.32
CA ARG A 313 16.99 0.97 -19.57
C ARG A 313 16.08 0.75 -18.36
N ARG A 314 14.97 0.03 -18.51
CA ARG A 314 14.06 -0.30 -17.41
C ARG A 314 14.73 -1.18 -16.34
N THR A 315 15.48 -2.18 -16.77
CA THR A 315 16.17 -3.10 -15.84
C THR A 315 17.24 -2.38 -15.04
N ILE A 316 18.03 -1.51 -15.68
CA ILE A 316 19.01 -0.65 -15.01
C ILE A 316 18.30 0.35 -14.08
N CYS A 317 17.23 1.00 -14.53
CA CYS A 317 16.45 1.92 -13.69
C CYS A 317 15.92 1.20 -12.43
N LYS A 318 15.33 0.00 -12.57
CA LYS A 318 14.89 -0.82 -11.42
C LYS A 318 16.05 -1.21 -10.51
N ALA A 319 17.19 -1.60 -11.08
CA ALA A 319 18.40 -1.91 -10.31
C ALA A 319 18.93 -0.70 -9.51
N ARG A 320 18.77 0.52 -10.04
CA ARG A 320 19.18 1.78 -9.39
C ARG A 320 18.19 2.26 -8.32
N THR A 321 16.89 2.13 -8.60
CA THR A 321 15.80 2.68 -7.78
C THR A 321 15.27 1.72 -6.71
N GLY A 322 15.49 0.41 -6.86
CA GLY A 322 14.98 -0.63 -5.96
C GLY A 322 13.57 -1.13 -6.33
N PRO A 323 13.06 -2.18 -5.67
CA PRO A 323 11.78 -2.82 -5.98
C PRO A 323 10.56 -1.93 -5.66
N PRO A 324 9.46 -2.07 -6.42
CA PRO A 324 8.23 -1.29 -6.28
C PRO A 324 7.37 -1.69 -5.06
N VAL A 325 6.43 -0.81 -4.68
CA VAL A 325 5.54 -0.90 -3.50
C VAL A 325 4.69 -2.19 -3.44
N GLN A 326 4.34 -2.82 -4.57
CA GLN A 326 3.62 -4.11 -4.61
C GLN A 326 4.46 -5.29 -4.10
N ASP A 327 5.78 -5.26 -4.29
CA ASP A 327 6.67 -6.26 -3.71
C ASP A 327 6.81 -6.07 -2.20
N MET A 328 6.65 -4.83 -1.71
CA MET A 328 6.64 -4.54 -0.27
C MET A 328 5.40 -5.14 0.43
N GLU A 329 4.23 -5.15 -0.20
CA GLU A 329 3.04 -5.79 0.39
C GLU A 329 3.22 -7.31 0.57
N LYS A 330 3.72 -8.00 -0.46
CA LYS A 330 4.07 -9.43 -0.33
C LYS A 330 5.17 -9.66 0.70
N LEU A 331 6.20 -8.82 0.70
CA LEU A 331 7.31 -8.88 1.64
C LEU A 331 6.86 -8.69 3.09
N PHE A 332 5.96 -7.74 3.34
CA PHE A 332 5.41 -7.50 4.67
C PHE A 332 4.52 -8.64 5.16
N SER A 333 3.76 -9.29 4.27
CA SER A 333 3.03 -10.51 4.60
C SER A 333 3.96 -11.68 4.93
N VAL A 334 5.08 -11.84 4.21
CA VAL A 334 6.11 -12.84 4.56
C VAL A 334 6.74 -12.52 5.92
N ILE A 335 6.99 -11.24 6.22
CA ILE A 335 7.51 -10.81 7.53
C ILE A 335 6.55 -11.16 8.68
N GLU A 336 5.24 -11.11 8.45
CA GLU A 336 4.24 -11.50 9.45
C GLU A 336 4.40 -12.98 9.88
N GLU A 337 4.87 -13.86 9.00
CA GLU A 337 5.03 -15.30 9.24
C GLU A 337 6.42 -15.71 9.76
N LEU A 338 7.40 -14.81 9.76
CA LEU A 338 8.76 -15.14 10.21
C LEU A 338 8.80 -15.54 11.69
N GLU A 339 9.75 -16.40 12.08
CA GLU A 339 10.07 -16.62 13.49
C GLU A 339 10.91 -15.46 14.05
N ASP A 340 10.78 -15.16 15.34
CA ASP A 340 11.63 -14.14 15.99
C ASP A 340 13.02 -14.73 16.28
N ASN A 341 14.00 -14.27 15.51
CA ASN A 341 15.42 -14.61 15.69
C ASN A 341 16.30 -13.46 15.18
N PRO A 342 17.59 -13.38 15.58
CA PRO A 342 18.45 -12.26 15.24
C PRO A 342 18.57 -11.96 13.74
N ASN A 343 18.64 -13.01 12.90
CA ASN A 343 18.75 -12.85 11.45
C ASN A 343 17.49 -12.25 10.84
N ASN A 344 16.32 -12.71 11.29
CA ASN A 344 15.03 -12.19 10.84
C ASN A 344 14.80 -10.75 11.32
N ARG A 345 15.20 -10.41 12.56
CA ARG A 345 15.15 -9.02 13.06
C ARG A 345 16.04 -8.09 12.23
N GLU A 346 17.27 -8.52 11.89
CA GLU A 346 18.17 -7.75 11.03
C GLU A 346 17.59 -7.57 9.61
N PHE A 347 16.96 -8.61 9.07
CA PHE A 347 16.25 -8.52 7.80
C PHE A 347 15.11 -7.48 7.84
N ILE A 348 14.27 -7.52 8.88
CA ILE A 348 13.16 -6.58 9.06
C ILE A 348 13.68 -5.15 9.20
N LEU A 349 14.73 -4.93 9.99
CA LEU A 349 15.40 -3.63 10.12
C LEU A 349 15.89 -3.10 8.76
N LYS A 350 16.48 -3.95 7.91
CA LYS A 350 16.91 -3.57 6.55
C LYS A 350 15.72 -3.19 5.67
N GLN A 351 14.60 -3.90 5.73
CA GLN A 351 13.42 -3.57 4.93
C GLN A 351 12.74 -2.27 5.40
N LEU A 352 12.60 -2.09 6.72
CA LEU A 352 12.12 -0.83 7.30
C LEU A 352 13.02 0.34 6.92
N SER A 353 14.34 0.16 7.02
CA SER A 353 15.32 1.17 6.63
C SER A 353 15.17 1.61 5.18
N LYS A 354 15.02 0.63 4.29
CA LYS A 354 14.81 0.86 2.86
C LYS A 354 13.50 1.60 2.61
N ARG A 355 12.41 1.19 3.27
CA ARG A 355 11.09 1.76 3.01
C ARG A 355 10.93 3.17 3.57
N LEU A 356 11.41 3.42 4.78
CA LEU A 356 11.41 4.75 5.38
C LEU A 356 12.46 5.65 4.72
N GLY A 357 13.46 5.05 4.07
CA GLY A 357 14.55 5.74 3.40
C GLY A 357 15.59 6.34 4.35
N ILE A 358 15.55 5.96 5.63
CA ILE A 358 16.52 6.28 6.68
C ILE A 358 16.87 5.00 7.43
N THR A 359 18.13 4.82 7.82
CA THR A 359 18.59 3.58 8.45
C THR A 359 18.01 3.43 9.84
N VAL A 360 17.15 2.43 10.05
CA VAL A 360 16.61 2.04 11.35
C VAL A 360 17.53 1.00 11.97
N THR A 361 17.98 1.27 13.19
CA THR A 361 18.88 0.37 13.92
C THR A 361 18.18 -0.30 15.10
N ARG A 362 17.24 0.39 15.75
CA ARG A 362 16.52 -0.14 16.90
C ARG A 362 15.16 0.51 17.09
N PHE A 363 14.19 -0.24 17.59
CA PHE A 363 12.88 0.25 18.00
C PHE A 363 12.59 -0.24 19.42
N VAL A 364 12.28 0.68 20.33
CA VAL A 364 12.30 0.41 21.77
C VAL A 364 11.01 0.87 22.43
N GLN A 365 10.44 0.03 23.28
CA GLN A 365 9.35 0.37 24.19
C GLN A 365 9.89 0.48 25.61
N HIS A 366 9.68 1.64 26.25
CA HIS A 366 10.08 1.93 27.63
C HIS A 366 8.87 1.77 28.55
N GLY A 367 8.82 0.65 29.27
CA GLY A 367 7.70 0.28 30.15
C GLY A 367 6.53 -0.36 29.40
N THR A 368 5.84 -1.28 30.07
CA THR A 368 4.65 -1.96 29.55
C THR A 368 3.37 -1.19 29.84
N GLU A 369 3.27 -0.60 31.04
CA GLU A 369 2.19 0.30 31.43
C GLU A 369 2.56 1.75 31.10
N ASN A 370 1.69 2.45 30.35
CA ASN A 370 1.94 3.81 29.86
C ASN A 370 3.27 3.94 29.10
N GLY A 371 3.62 2.88 28.35
CA GLY A 371 4.89 2.79 27.66
C GLY A 371 5.11 3.91 26.65
N GLU A 372 6.33 4.43 26.64
CA GLU A 372 6.79 5.36 25.61
C GLU A 372 7.69 4.67 24.60
N PHE A 373 7.68 5.13 23.35
CA PHE A 373 8.42 4.54 22.26
C PHE A 373 9.55 5.46 21.80
N SER A 374 10.67 4.84 21.45
CA SER A 374 11.79 5.52 20.77
C SER A 374 12.33 4.69 19.63
N ILE A 375 12.92 5.36 18.64
CA ILE A 375 13.58 4.73 17.50
C ILE A 375 15.00 5.26 17.35
N GLU A 376 15.95 4.35 17.16
CA GLU A 376 17.36 4.65 16.91
C GLU A 376 17.63 4.59 15.41
N LEU A 377 18.15 5.69 14.86
CA LEU A 377 18.30 5.92 13.42
C LEU A 377 19.73 6.36 13.09
N ILE A 378 20.23 5.98 11.92
CA ILE A 378 21.43 6.59 11.31
C ILE A 378 20.97 7.50 10.18
N ASP A 379 21.30 8.80 10.28
CA ASP A 379 20.94 9.80 9.27
C ASP A 379 21.77 9.62 7.98
N LYS A 380 21.45 10.40 6.94
CA LYS A 380 22.18 10.36 5.66
C LYS A 380 23.65 10.82 5.76
N LYS A 381 24.03 11.46 6.86
CA LYS A 381 25.41 11.90 7.16
C LYS A 381 26.17 10.88 8.01
N GLY A 382 25.51 9.79 8.43
CA GLY A 382 26.10 8.73 9.25
C GLY A 382 26.00 8.96 10.77
N HIS A 383 25.27 9.97 11.24
CA HIS A 383 25.11 10.21 12.68
C HIS A 383 24.04 9.32 13.29
N SER A 384 24.33 8.77 14.46
CA SER A 384 23.37 8.05 15.27
C SER A 384 22.46 9.01 16.02
N ASN A 385 21.14 8.80 15.91
CA ASN A 385 20.10 9.64 16.49
C ASN A 385 19.10 8.77 17.26
N VAL A 386 18.67 9.23 18.43
CA VAL A 386 17.59 8.62 19.21
C VAL A 386 16.38 9.55 19.16
N VAL A 387 15.31 9.13 18.49
CA VAL A 387 14.09 9.91 18.34
C VAL A 387 13.04 9.40 19.34
N ARG A 388 12.57 10.29 20.21
CA ARG A 388 11.43 10.02 21.10
C ARG A 388 10.13 10.18 20.32
N LEU A 389 9.40 9.08 20.17
CA LEU A 389 8.16 9.03 19.38
C LEU A 389 6.93 9.35 20.23
N GLY A 390 7.00 9.10 21.55
CA GLY A 390 5.91 9.33 22.49
C GLY A 390 5.09 8.07 22.73
N THR A 391 3.78 8.20 22.81
CA THR A 391 2.88 7.09 23.15
C THR A 391 2.61 6.17 21.96
N ILE A 392 1.97 5.02 22.19
CA ILE A 392 1.52 4.14 21.10
C ILE A 392 0.58 4.85 20.11
N ALA A 393 -0.22 5.82 20.57
CA ALA A 393 -1.11 6.60 19.72
C ALA A 393 -0.33 7.52 18.75
N ASP A 394 0.87 7.96 19.14
CA ASP A 394 1.76 8.78 18.31
C ASP A 394 2.48 7.91 17.27
N VAL A 395 2.89 6.69 17.65
CA VAL A 395 3.40 5.68 16.71
C VAL A 395 2.32 5.26 15.71
N TRP A 396 1.06 5.13 16.14
CA TRP A 396 -0.01 4.71 15.25
C TRP A 396 -0.39 5.77 14.20
N ARG A 397 -0.19 7.05 14.51
CA ARG A 397 -0.41 8.17 13.59
C ARG A 397 0.85 8.42 12.75
N GLY A 398 0.89 7.87 11.54
CA GLY A 398 2.08 7.95 10.66
C GLY A 398 2.60 9.37 10.41
N ALA A 399 1.71 10.37 10.34
CA ALA A 399 2.11 11.76 10.23
C ALA A 399 2.90 12.26 11.46
N THR A 400 2.46 11.94 12.68
CA THR A 400 3.15 12.31 13.92
C THR A 400 4.51 11.61 14.01
N PHE A 401 4.55 10.31 13.69
CA PHE A 401 5.79 9.55 13.61
C PHE A 401 6.81 10.19 12.65
N ALA A 402 6.38 10.53 11.42
CA ALA A 402 7.22 11.15 10.42
C ALA A 402 7.70 12.55 10.85
N GLN A 403 6.83 13.36 11.48
CA GLN A 403 7.20 14.68 12.01
C GLN A 403 8.29 14.59 13.07
N ARG A 404 8.19 13.65 14.03
CA ARG A 404 9.20 13.44 15.08
C ARG A 404 10.57 13.06 14.50
N ILE A 405 10.59 12.22 13.47
CA ILE A 405 11.83 11.86 12.79
C ILE A 405 12.40 13.06 12.03
N ALA A 406 11.57 13.81 11.30
CA ALA A 406 12.01 14.99 10.57
C ALA A 406 12.56 16.09 11.48
N GLU A 407 11.98 16.26 12.67
CA GLU A 407 12.42 17.23 13.69
C GLU A 407 13.88 17.00 14.12
N ILE A 408 14.28 15.74 14.34
CA ILE A 408 15.63 15.39 14.83
C ILE A 408 16.61 15.15 13.69
N THR A 409 16.19 14.44 12.64
CA THR A 409 17.10 13.96 11.58
C THR A 409 17.16 14.89 10.36
N HIS A 410 16.25 15.88 10.29
CA HIS A 410 16.02 16.72 9.10
C HIS A 410 15.69 15.93 7.83
N TYR A 411 15.32 14.65 7.98
CA TYR A 411 14.90 13.79 6.88
C TYR A 411 13.38 13.64 6.90
N VAL A 412 12.75 13.95 5.77
CA VAL A 412 11.31 13.80 5.59
C VAL A 412 11.05 12.40 5.03
N ILE A 413 10.39 11.57 5.83
CA ILE A 413 9.88 10.28 5.34
C ILE A 413 8.87 10.54 4.23
N ASP A 414 8.93 9.71 3.20
CA ASP A 414 8.05 9.74 2.03
C ASP A 414 6.57 10.00 2.43
N PRO A 415 6.00 11.16 2.03
CA PRO A 415 4.64 11.52 2.40
C PRO A 415 3.58 10.66 1.67
N GLU A 416 3.97 9.89 0.64
CA GLU A 416 3.07 9.03 -0.12
C GLU A 416 2.82 7.66 0.53
N ILE A 417 3.37 7.38 1.72
CA ILE A 417 3.04 6.16 2.49
C ILE A 417 1.53 6.13 2.76
N LYS A 418 0.84 5.21 2.09
CA LYS A 418 -0.62 5.07 2.20
C LYS A 418 -1.01 4.50 3.58
N PRO A 419 -2.22 4.81 4.09
CA PRO A 419 -2.68 4.30 5.39
C PRO A 419 -2.60 2.76 5.53
N LYS A 420 -2.90 2.01 4.47
CA LYS A 420 -2.80 0.54 4.46
C LYS A 420 -1.36 0.05 4.61
N GLU A 421 -0.42 0.70 3.94
CA GLU A 421 0.99 0.37 4.03
C GLU A 421 1.55 0.71 5.42
N TRP A 422 1.11 1.82 6.01
CA TRP A 422 1.48 2.18 7.37
C TRP A 422 1.07 1.12 8.40
N VAL A 423 -0.07 0.44 8.21
CA VAL A 423 -0.48 -0.70 9.05
C VAL A 423 0.57 -1.81 9.05
N LYS A 424 1.16 -2.12 7.89
CA LYS A 424 2.19 -3.15 7.76
C LYS A 424 3.53 -2.72 8.36
N ILE A 425 3.92 -1.45 8.18
CA ILE A 425 5.12 -0.89 8.81
C ILE A 425 5.03 -1.01 10.33
N LYS A 426 3.87 -0.70 10.92
CA LYS A 426 3.63 -0.89 12.37
C LYS A 426 3.80 -2.35 12.78
N GLY A 427 3.21 -3.29 12.03
CA GLY A 427 3.39 -4.71 12.28
C GLY A 427 4.86 -5.10 12.35
N CYS A 428 5.67 -4.62 11.41
CA CYS A 428 7.10 -4.89 11.38
C CYS A 428 7.86 -4.26 12.56
N LEU A 429 7.57 -3.01 12.91
CA LEU A 429 8.19 -2.34 14.05
C LEU A 429 7.94 -3.12 15.35
N PHE A 430 6.71 -3.58 15.58
CA PHE A 430 6.38 -4.34 16.80
C PHE A 430 6.95 -5.76 16.82
N ARG A 431 7.37 -6.32 15.67
CA ARG A 431 8.13 -7.57 15.66
C ARG A 431 9.57 -7.40 16.12
N ILE A 432 10.15 -6.22 15.90
CA ILE A 432 11.53 -5.88 16.30
C ILE A 432 11.59 -5.00 17.55
N VAL A 433 10.48 -4.85 18.27
CA VAL A 433 10.46 -4.02 19.46
C VAL A 433 11.31 -4.66 20.56
N ASP A 434 12.15 -3.86 21.18
CA ASP A 434 12.85 -4.22 22.40
C ASP A 434 12.10 -3.60 23.58
N GLY A 435 11.58 -4.44 24.47
CA GLY A 435 10.97 -4.00 25.72
C GLY A 435 12.04 -3.72 26.77
N ILE A 436 12.09 -2.49 27.27
CA ILE A 436 12.92 -2.11 28.41
C ILE A 436 11.99 -1.81 29.59
N GLU A 437 12.25 -2.44 30.74
CA GLU A 437 11.51 -2.13 31.97
C GLU A 437 11.72 -0.67 32.35
N ASN A 438 10.61 0.01 32.64
CA ASN A 438 10.62 1.35 33.20
C ASN A 438 9.72 1.38 34.44
N PRO A 439 10.29 1.19 35.64
CA PRO A 439 9.50 1.14 36.86
C PRO A 439 8.82 2.48 37.18
N GLU A 440 9.33 3.61 36.66
CA GLU A 440 8.86 4.96 36.99
C GLU A 440 7.50 5.33 36.37
N VAL A 441 7.06 4.60 35.35
CA VAL A 441 5.81 4.85 34.60
C VAL A 441 4.67 3.89 34.95
N THR A 442 4.95 2.91 35.83
CA THR A 442 3.93 1.95 36.31
C THR A 442 2.82 2.66 37.08
N SER A 443 1.63 2.05 37.09
CA SER A 443 0.47 2.58 37.83
C SER A 443 0.75 2.66 39.34
N VAL A 444 1.54 1.72 39.86
CA VAL A 444 2.03 1.75 41.26
C VAL A 444 2.94 2.94 41.52
N SER A 445 3.95 3.17 40.67
CA SER A 445 4.85 4.32 40.83
C SER A 445 4.14 5.66 40.67
N ARG A 446 3.13 5.74 39.78
CA ARG A 446 2.28 6.94 39.64
C ARG A 446 1.47 7.19 40.91
N ALA A 447 0.78 6.17 41.45
CA ALA A 447 0.05 6.26 42.70
C ALA A 447 0.96 6.72 43.85
N ASN A 448 2.11 6.08 44.00
CA ASN A 448 3.08 6.43 45.05
C ASN A 448 3.55 7.88 44.90
N ARG A 449 3.85 8.36 43.68
CA ARG A 449 4.25 9.76 43.44
C ARG A 449 3.15 10.76 43.78
N TRP A 450 1.89 10.45 43.47
CA TRP A 450 0.76 11.31 43.86
C TRP A 450 0.61 11.38 45.38
N ILE A 451 0.71 10.24 46.06
CA ILE A 451 0.64 10.18 47.53
C ILE A 451 1.84 10.91 48.15
N GLU A 452 3.06 10.70 47.67
CA GLU A 452 4.25 11.40 48.15
C GLU A 452 4.12 12.92 47.98
N SER A 453 3.66 13.39 46.82
CA SER A 453 3.43 14.81 46.58
C SER A 453 2.32 15.37 47.46
N TYR A 454 1.25 14.61 47.68
CA TYR A 454 0.16 15.01 48.56
C TYR A 454 0.63 15.10 50.02
N LEU A 455 1.40 14.13 50.51
CA LEU A 455 1.94 14.13 51.88
C LEU A 455 3.01 15.20 52.13
N GLN A 456 3.62 15.76 51.09
CA GLN A 456 4.52 16.91 51.23
C GLN A 456 3.77 18.18 51.63
N ASP A 457 2.55 18.36 51.11
CA ASP A 457 1.72 19.53 51.39
C ASP A 457 0.75 19.29 52.56
N HIS A 458 0.35 18.03 52.76
CA HIS A 458 -0.57 17.57 53.80
C HIS A 458 0.13 16.51 54.66
N PRO A 459 1.09 16.91 55.52
CA PRO A 459 1.85 15.98 56.33
C PRO A 459 0.93 15.21 57.30
N CYS A 460 1.25 13.95 57.58
CA CYS A 460 0.43 13.16 58.49
C CYS A 460 0.26 13.83 59.87
N TRP A 461 -0.98 13.87 60.35
CA TRP A 461 -1.31 14.28 61.71
C TRP A 461 -0.55 13.45 62.73
N GLN A 462 0.03 14.12 63.72
CA GLN A 462 0.90 13.51 64.74
C GLN A 462 0.16 13.17 66.05
N GLY A 463 -1.08 13.66 66.22
CA GLY A 463 -1.93 13.44 67.39
C GLY A 463 -2.87 12.23 67.27
N ASP A 464 -4.01 12.27 67.99
CA ASP A 464 -5.04 11.23 67.89
C ASP A 464 -5.57 11.17 66.44
N TRP A 465 -5.70 9.97 65.90
CA TRP A 465 -6.22 9.76 64.56
C TRP A 465 -7.66 10.29 64.40
N HIS A 466 -8.46 10.37 65.46
CA HIS A 466 -9.80 10.98 65.42
C HIS A 466 -9.72 12.47 65.08
N GLU A 467 -8.74 13.20 65.62
CA GLU A 467 -8.53 14.62 65.33
C GLU A 467 -8.02 14.82 63.90
N GLY A 468 -7.04 14.03 63.46
CA GLY A 468 -6.58 14.06 62.08
C GLY A 468 -7.71 13.75 61.09
N ALA A 469 -8.54 12.76 61.42
CA ALA A 469 -9.72 12.43 60.63
C ALA A 469 -10.74 13.58 60.64
N TYR A 470 -10.96 14.26 61.77
CA TYR A 470 -11.87 15.41 61.90
C TYR A 470 -11.45 16.58 61.00
N HIS A 471 -10.15 16.81 60.85
CA HIS A 471 -9.61 17.85 59.97
C HIS A 471 -9.49 17.40 58.50
N ASP A 472 -9.91 16.19 58.15
CA ASP A 472 -9.71 15.57 56.83
C ASP A 472 -8.21 15.50 56.41
N GLU A 473 -7.31 15.56 57.40
CA GLU A 473 -5.86 15.45 57.22
C GLU A 473 -5.42 13.99 57.13
N PRO A 474 -4.29 13.68 56.47
CA PRO A 474 -3.74 12.33 56.47
C PRO A 474 -3.32 11.91 57.88
N PHE A 475 -3.49 10.64 58.25
CA PHE A 475 -3.10 10.15 59.57
C PHE A 475 -2.63 8.69 59.52
N ASN A 476 -1.92 8.25 60.56
CA ASN A 476 -1.54 6.85 60.70
C ASN A 476 -2.47 6.15 61.69
N LYS A 477 -2.99 5.00 61.30
CA LYS A 477 -3.79 4.12 62.15
C LYS A 477 -3.48 2.67 61.85
N ASP A 478 -3.19 1.90 62.91
CA ASP A 478 -2.84 0.47 62.83
C ASP A 478 -1.68 0.18 61.85
N GLY A 479 -0.68 1.09 61.82
CA GLY A 479 0.48 0.99 60.93
C GLY A 479 0.20 1.28 59.46
N LYS A 480 -0.99 1.77 59.12
CA LYS A 480 -1.37 2.16 57.76
C LYS A 480 -1.56 3.67 57.67
N LEU A 481 -1.18 4.22 56.53
CA LEU A 481 -1.53 5.57 56.13
C LEU A 481 -3.01 5.61 55.75
N TRP A 482 -3.73 6.60 56.25
CA TRP A 482 -5.09 6.94 55.86
C TRP A 482 -5.11 8.35 55.27
N PHE A 483 -5.81 8.54 54.16
CA PHE A 483 -6.05 9.85 53.59
C PHE A 483 -7.44 9.95 52.97
N ASN A 484 -7.98 11.17 52.97
CA ASN A 484 -9.29 11.45 52.38
C ASN A 484 -9.16 11.49 50.85
N TRP A 485 -10.03 10.75 50.16
CA TRP A 485 -10.09 10.69 48.70
C TRP A 485 -10.27 12.06 48.06
N GLU A 486 -11.22 12.85 48.57
CA GLU A 486 -11.61 14.13 47.99
C GLU A 486 -10.47 15.13 48.11
N LYS A 487 -9.70 15.06 49.21
CA LYS A 487 -8.52 15.91 49.43
C LYS A 487 -7.35 15.55 48.52
N LEU A 488 -7.05 14.27 48.34
CA LEU A 488 -6.05 13.85 47.35
C LEU A 488 -6.47 14.29 45.94
N TRP A 489 -7.74 14.10 45.59
CA TRP A 489 -8.26 14.49 44.28
C TRP A 489 -8.16 16.01 44.05
N GLU A 490 -8.61 16.82 45.01
CA GLU A 490 -8.51 18.29 44.99
C GLU A 490 -7.06 18.74 44.79
N ASP A 491 -6.12 18.20 45.58
CA ASP A 491 -4.69 18.51 45.50
C ASP A 491 -4.10 18.19 44.11
N MET A 492 -4.44 17.01 43.57
CA MET A 492 -4.04 16.62 42.21
C MET A 492 -4.58 17.59 41.15
N GLN A 493 -5.82 18.07 41.27
CA GLN A 493 -6.40 19.02 40.33
C GLN A 493 -5.71 20.40 40.42
N ILE A 494 -5.40 20.86 41.64
CA ILE A 494 -4.67 22.12 41.88
C ILE A 494 -3.29 22.06 41.22
N LYS A 495 -2.58 20.93 41.34
CA LYS A 495 -1.26 20.71 40.75
C LYS A 495 -1.27 20.43 39.24
N GLY A 496 -2.44 20.56 38.59
CA GLY A 496 -2.55 20.47 37.14
C GLY A 496 -2.57 19.05 36.58
N ASN A 497 -2.81 18.01 37.40
CA ASN A 497 -3.00 16.63 36.93
C ASN A 497 -4.39 16.40 36.29
N LYS A 498 -4.81 17.32 35.41
CA LYS A 498 -6.15 17.37 34.79
C LYS A 498 -6.44 16.22 33.81
N ARG A 499 -5.46 15.38 33.50
CA ARG A 499 -5.58 14.26 32.55
C ARG A 499 -5.99 12.93 33.20
N THR A 500 -5.91 12.82 34.52
CA THR A 500 -6.24 11.58 35.25
C THR A 500 -7.71 11.55 35.60
N SER A 501 -8.40 10.44 35.32
CA SER A 501 -9.81 10.25 35.70
C SER A 501 -9.98 9.71 37.13
N ASP A 502 -11.17 9.89 37.72
CA ASP A 502 -11.52 9.34 39.05
C ASP A 502 -11.32 7.82 39.10
N ALA A 503 -11.75 7.13 38.04
CA ALA A 503 -11.59 5.68 37.90
C ALA A 503 -10.12 5.26 37.79
N GLU A 504 -9.31 5.99 37.02
CA GLU A 504 -7.87 5.71 36.85
C GLU A 504 -7.10 5.88 38.16
N LEU A 505 -7.35 6.97 38.89
CA LEU A 505 -6.71 7.18 40.19
C LEU A 505 -7.10 6.08 41.18
N CYS A 506 -8.39 5.73 41.26
CA CYS A 506 -8.86 4.63 42.11
C CYS A 506 -8.13 3.32 41.79
N GLU A 507 -7.95 3.01 40.51
CA GLU A 507 -7.29 1.76 40.11
C GLU A 507 -5.79 1.77 40.41
N CYS A 508 -5.10 2.88 40.15
CA CYS A 508 -3.69 3.03 40.51
C CYS A 508 -3.46 2.85 42.02
N LEU A 509 -4.36 3.39 42.85
CA LEU A 509 -4.31 3.20 44.30
C LEU A 509 -4.48 1.73 44.71
N ARG A 510 -5.42 0.99 44.10
CA ARG A 510 -5.59 -0.45 44.36
C ARG A 510 -4.35 -1.25 44.00
N LEU A 511 -3.78 -0.99 42.82
CA LEU A 511 -2.55 -1.63 42.37
C LEU A 511 -1.37 -1.34 43.29
N ALA A 512 -1.31 -0.14 43.88
CA ALA A 512 -0.32 0.23 44.89
C ALA A 512 -0.60 -0.37 46.30
N GLY A 513 -1.65 -1.18 46.45
CA GLY A 513 -1.99 -1.86 47.70
C GLY A 513 -2.89 -1.05 48.65
N PHE A 514 -3.50 0.04 48.19
CA PHE A 514 -4.46 0.81 48.97
C PHE A 514 -5.87 0.25 48.84
N THR A 515 -6.63 0.28 49.94
CA THR A 515 -8.02 -0.16 49.99
C THR A 515 -8.93 1.02 50.30
N LYS A 516 -10.04 1.12 49.57
CA LYS A 516 -11.07 2.12 49.81
C LYS A 516 -11.97 1.70 50.97
N THR A 517 -12.26 2.63 51.87
CA THR A 517 -13.22 2.44 52.98
C THR A 517 -14.06 3.70 53.18
N GLU A 518 -15.23 3.53 53.78
CA GLU A 518 -16.04 4.65 54.27
C GLU A 518 -15.99 4.69 55.79
N LYS A 519 -15.91 5.90 56.34
CA LYS A 519 -16.11 6.11 57.77
C LYS A 519 -17.11 7.22 57.99
N SER A 520 -18.10 6.95 58.84
CA SER A 520 -18.98 7.96 59.39
C SER A 520 -18.27 8.65 60.54
N GLN A 521 -18.17 9.97 60.48
CA GLN A 521 -17.76 10.80 61.62
C GLN A 521 -18.99 11.50 62.21
N VAL A 522 -18.98 11.62 63.53
CA VAL A 522 -20.01 12.31 64.31
C VAL A 522 -19.45 13.67 64.70
N TRP A 523 -20.14 14.74 64.31
CA TRP A 523 -19.80 16.11 64.63
C TRP A 523 -20.73 16.60 65.73
N PHE A 524 -20.19 17.36 66.69
CA PHE A 524 -20.93 18.08 67.76
C PHE A 524 -22.03 17.24 68.44
N GLU A 525 -21.70 16.66 69.60
CA GLU A 525 -22.68 16.04 70.52
C GLU A 525 -23.75 15.16 69.83
N GLY A 526 -23.35 14.35 68.84
CA GLY A 526 -24.21 13.33 68.27
C GLY A 526 -25.19 13.76 67.17
N GLN A 527 -25.20 15.03 66.74
CA GLN A 527 -26.29 15.51 65.87
C GLN A 527 -25.98 15.51 64.37
N ASN A 528 -24.71 15.51 63.96
CA ASN A 528 -24.35 15.54 62.54
C ASN A 528 -23.46 14.36 62.17
N HIS A 529 -23.83 13.63 61.10
CA HIS A 529 -23.02 12.55 60.55
C HIS A 529 -22.51 12.94 59.16
N SER A 530 -21.19 12.93 58.95
CA SER A 530 -20.64 12.98 57.60
C SER A 530 -19.99 11.63 57.26
N ARG A 531 -20.35 11.08 56.10
CA ARG A 531 -19.63 9.93 55.54
C ARG A 531 -18.46 10.45 54.73
N ARG A 532 -17.26 10.04 55.10
CA ARG A 532 -16.02 10.38 54.39
C ARG A 532 -15.44 9.13 53.75
N ARG A 533 -14.89 9.30 52.55
CA ARG A 533 -14.25 8.24 51.78
C ARG A 533 -12.75 8.31 52.02
N TYR A 534 -12.22 7.26 52.63
CA TYR A 534 -10.79 7.12 52.90
C TYR A 534 -10.18 6.04 52.03
N TRP A 535 -8.89 6.21 51.74
CA TRP A 535 -8.03 5.14 51.27
C TRP A 535 -7.00 4.83 52.35
N LEU A 536 -6.70 3.54 52.53
CA LEU A 536 -5.70 3.09 53.49
C LEU A 536 -4.72 2.07 52.90
N GLY A 537 -3.45 2.19 53.28
CA GLY A 537 -2.38 1.32 52.77
C GLY A 537 -1.02 1.61 53.40
N SER A 538 0.02 0.98 52.88
CA SER A 538 1.41 1.24 53.32
C SER A 538 1.88 2.58 52.75
N SER A 539 2.45 3.46 53.60
CA SER A 539 2.99 4.74 53.13
C SER A 539 4.17 4.50 52.16
N PRO A 540 4.19 5.16 50.98
CA PRO A 540 5.32 5.09 50.05
C PRO A 540 6.54 5.87 50.56
N VAL A 541 6.33 6.84 51.45
CA VAL A 541 7.41 7.62 52.07
C VAL A 541 8.13 6.72 53.08
N LYS A 542 9.35 6.28 52.75
CA LYS A 542 10.24 5.63 53.71
C LYS A 542 10.47 6.59 54.88
N GLY A 543 10.10 6.17 56.09
CA GLY A 543 10.21 6.98 57.30
C GLY A 543 11.58 7.64 57.39
N ASN A 544 11.61 8.96 57.17
CA ASN A 544 12.79 9.75 57.41
C ASN A 544 13.01 9.75 58.92
N LYS A 545 14.00 8.99 59.40
CA LYS A 545 14.60 9.20 60.72
C LYS A 545 15.34 10.54 60.73
N LYS A 546 14.60 11.63 60.66
CA LYS A 546 15.03 12.94 61.13
C LYS A 546 13.95 13.45 62.06
N GLU A 547 14.03 12.98 63.29
CA GLU A 547 13.70 13.82 64.43
C GLU A 547 14.34 15.19 64.20
N LYS A 548 13.51 16.22 64.03
CA LYS A 548 13.90 17.58 64.38
C LYS A 548 12.77 18.22 65.14
N LYS A 549 13.07 18.37 66.43
CA LYS A 549 12.39 19.14 67.47
C LYS A 549 11.96 20.54 67.02
N VAL A 550 11.06 21.08 67.84
CA VAL A 550 10.70 22.51 68.06
C VAL A 550 9.57 22.95 67.12
N PHE A 551 8.34 23.24 67.58
CA PHE A 551 8.01 24.16 68.68
C PHE A 551 7.10 23.55 69.76
N THR A 552 7.62 23.59 70.99
CA THR A 552 6.84 23.69 72.23
C THR A 552 6.60 25.18 72.51
N GLN A 553 5.49 25.48 73.22
CA GLN A 553 5.00 26.78 73.75
C GLN A 553 3.97 27.48 72.86
N LEU A 554 2.84 28.02 73.32
CA LEU A 554 2.13 28.21 74.62
C LEU A 554 0.70 28.63 74.18
N HIS A 555 -0.44 28.16 74.71
CA HIS A 555 -1.05 28.40 76.03
C HIS A 555 -2.27 27.44 76.10
N ALA A 556 -2.50 26.61 77.12
CA ALA A 556 -2.80 26.92 78.52
C ALA A 556 -4.05 27.82 78.69
N GLU A 557 -5.23 27.21 78.63
CA GLU A 557 -6.27 27.45 79.65
C GLU A 557 -5.88 26.61 80.89
N PRO A 558 -6.14 27.03 82.15
CA PRO A 558 -7.48 27.36 82.64
C PRO A 558 -7.59 28.44 83.76
N ASP A 559 -8.74 29.13 83.82
CA ASP A 559 -9.76 29.07 84.90
C ASP A 559 -10.95 29.98 84.57
#